data_AF-A0A920EBX6-F1
#
_entry.id   AF-A0A920EBX6-F1
#
_cell.length_a   1.000
_cell.length_b   1.000
_cell.length_c   1.000
_cell.angle_alpha   90.00
_cell.angle_beta   90.00
_cell.angle_gamma   90.00
#
_symmetry.space_group_name_H-M   'P 1'
#
loop_
_entity.id
_entity.type
_entity.pdbx_description
1 polymer ?
#
loop_
_entity_poly.entity_id
_entity_poly.type
_entity_poly.pdbx_seq_one_letter_code
_entity_poly.pdbx_strand_id
1 'polypeptide(L)'
;MVPFKNYFLGIENPPYRRATTVQKCVRAGGKHNDLDEVGRTSRHLTFFEMMGNFSFGDYFKEEAIPLAWEFFTDVLQLDPERLWVTVHHTDEEAAQIWEQK
;
A
#
# COMPACT_ATOMS: atom_id res chain seq x y z
N MET A 1 1.98 0.74 -8.22
CA MET A 1 3.16 1.62 -8.40
C MET A 1 3.88 1.46 -9.74
N VAL A 2 3.92 0.28 -10.39
CA VAL A 2 4.76 0.04 -11.60
C VAL A 2 4.61 1.11 -12.69
N PRO A 3 3.40 1.58 -13.04
CA PRO A 3 3.23 2.66 -14.04
C PRO A 3 3.84 4.00 -13.60
N PHE A 4 4.01 4.23 -12.30
CA PHE A 4 4.54 5.46 -11.73
C PHE A 4 6.04 5.40 -11.42
N LYS A 5 6.74 4.34 -11.84
CA LYS A 5 8.17 4.15 -11.53
C LYS A 5 9.02 5.36 -11.94
N ASN A 6 8.79 5.93 -13.13
CA ASN A 6 9.56 7.07 -13.63
C ASN A 6 9.35 8.33 -12.77
N TYR A 7 8.15 8.53 -12.23
CA TYR A 7 7.86 9.63 -11.31
C TYR A 7 8.60 9.47 -9.99
N PHE A 8 8.59 8.25 -9.42
CA PHE A 8 9.32 7.99 -8.18
C PHE A 8 10.84 8.09 -8.32
N LEU A 9 11.39 7.77 -9.50
CA LEU A 9 12.82 7.90 -9.79
C LEU A 9 13.24 9.32 -10.20
N GLY A 10 12.29 10.26 -10.33
CA GLY A 10 12.56 11.63 -10.81
C GLY A 10 12.98 11.70 -12.28
N ILE A 11 12.73 10.66 -13.07
CA ILE A 11 13.02 10.61 -14.52
C ILE A 11 12.00 11.46 -15.29
N GLU A 12 10.75 11.46 -14.82
CA GLU A 12 9.66 12.25 -15.38
C GLU A 12 8.97 13.05 -14.28
N ASN A 13 8.51 14.26 -14.62
CA ASN A 13 7.71 15.07 -13.70
C ASN A 13 6.27 14.56 -13.72
N PRO A 14 5.71 14.19 -12.55
CA PRO A 14 4.32 13.76 -12.49
C PRO A 14 3.39 14.95 -12.76
N PRO A 15 2.27 14.76 -13.50
CA PRO A 15 1.31 15.83 -13.76
C PRO A 15 0.48 16.23 -12.53
N TYR A 16 0.61 15.47 -11.43
CA TYR A 16 -0.05 15.66 -10.15
C TYR A 16 0.89 15.28 -9.01
N ARG A 17 0.70 15.87 -7.82
CA ARG A 17 1.50 15.55 -6.63
C ARG A 17 0.98 14.33 -5.85
N ARG A 18 -0.29 13.98 -6.03
CA ARG A 18 -0.96 12.81 -5.43
C ARG A 18 -1.71 12.04 -6.51
N ALA A 19 -1.84 10.73 -6.35
CA ALA A 19 -2.68 9.89 -7.20
C ALA A 19 -3.33 8.76 -6.41
N THR A 20 -4.44 8.24 -6.92
CA THR A 20 -5.04 6.98 -6.45
C THR A 20 -5.41 6.12 -7.65
N THR A 21 -5.26 4.80 -7.55
CA THR A 21 -5.63 3.87 -8.61
C THR A 21 -6.17 2.54 -8.08
N VAL A 22 -6.89 1.83 -8.95
CA VAL A 22 -7.17 0.40 -8.83
C VAL A 22 -6.42 -0.30 -9.98
N GLN A 23 -5.27 -0.88 -9.67
CA GLN A 23 -4.37 -1.45 -10.67
C GLN A 23 -4.65 -2.93 -10.88
N LYS A 24 -4.85 -3.36 -12.12
CA LYS A 24 -4.83 -4.78 -12.51
C LYS A 24 -3.40 -5.33 -12.36
N CYS A 25 -3.24 -6.39 -11.58
CA CYS A 25 -1.96 -7.00 -11.25
C CYS A 25 -1.91 -8.48 -11.67
N VAL A 26 -0.73 -8.92 -12.11
CA VAL A 26 -0.42 -10.34 -12.34
C VAL A 26 0.83 -10.72 -11.55
N ARG A 27 0.76 -11.81 -10.78
CA ARG A 27 1.88 -12.41 -10.03
C ARG A 27 2.05 -13.88 -10.38
N ALA A 28 2.65 -14.13 -11.53
CA ALA A 28 2.86 -15.47 -12.08
C ALA A 28 4.29 -15.68 -12.59
N GLY A 29 5.27 -14.90 -12.13
CA GLY A 29 6.67 -15.03 -12.55
C GLY A 29 7.59 -13.90 -12.08
N GLY A 30 8.90 -14.13 -12.19
CA GLY A 30 9.92 -13.17 -11.74
C GLY A 30 10.01 -13.05 -10.22
N LYS A 31 10.32 -11.85 -9.72
CA LYS A 31 10.47 -11.58 -8.26
C LYS A 31 9.18 -11.78 -7.46
N HIS A 32 8.02 -11.56 -8.07
CA HIS A 32 6.72 -11.69 -7.43
C HIS A 32 5.91 -12.77 -8.14
N ASN A 33 5.87 -13.96 -7.55
CA ASN A 33 5.23 -15.13 -8.13
C ASN A 33 4.41 -15.88 -7.08
N ASP A 34 3.10 -15.91 -7.25
CA ASP A 34 2.16 -16.62 -6.38
C ASP A 34 1.56 -17.86 -7.07
N LEU A 35 2.05 -18.23 -8.28
CA LEU A 35 1.44 -19.25 -9.14
C LEU A 35 1.24 -20.60 -8.46
N ASP A 36 2.25 -21.08 -7.72
CA ASP A 36 2.22 -22.39 -7.07
C ASP A 36 1.34 -22.42 -5.80
N GLU A 37 0.98 -21.25 -5.26
CA GLU A 37 0.16 -21.11 -4.05
C GLU A 37 -1.35 -21.00 -4.34
N VAL A 38 -1.71 -20.71 -5.60
CA VAL A 38 -3.10 -20.62 -6.02
C VAL A 38 -3.78 -21.97 -5.89
N GLY A 39 -4.92 -21.99 -5.20
CA GLY A 39 -5.69 -23.21 -4.90
C GLY A 39 -5.18 -23.99 -3.67
N ARG A 40 -4.00 -23.66 -3.14
CA ARG A 40 -3.51 -24.21 -1.85
C ARG A 40 -3.93 -23.38 -0.65
N THR A 41 -4.21 -22.10 -0.89
CA THR A 41 -4.60 -21.14 0.15
C THR A 41 -5.80 -20.31 -0.30
N SER A 42 -6.47 -19.66 0.65
CA SER A 42 -7.61 -18.78 0.38
C SER A 42 -7.23 -17.34 -0.01
N ARG A 43 -5.93 -17.00 -0.02
CA ARG A 43 -5.46 -15.60 -0.12
C ARG A 43 -4.53 -15.31 -1.30
N HIS A 44 -4.02 -16.33 -1.98
CA HIS A 44 -3.12 -16.16 -3.13
C HIS A 44 -3.90 -16.24 -4.44
N LEU A 45 -3.68 -15.25 -5.32
CA LEU A 45 -4.28 -15.13 -6.65
C LEU A 45 -3.19 -14.80 -7.67
N THR A 46 -3.31 -15.30 -8.90
CA THR A 46 -2.43 -14.90 -10.01
C THR A 46 -2.84 -13.56 -10.60
N PHE A 47 -4.13 -13.31 -10.77
CA PHE A 47 -4.70 -12.03 -11.21
C PHE A 47 -5.54 -11.42 -10.09
N PHE A 48 -5.30 -10.15 -9.78
CA PHE A 48 -6.03 -9.42 -8.75
C PHE A 48 -5.95 -7.91 -8.98
N GLU A 49 -6.73 -7.15 -8.22
CA GLU A 49 -6.72 -5.69 -8.24
C GLU A 49 -6.02 -5.14 -7.00
N MET A 50 -5.15 -4.16 -7.19
CA MET A 50 -4.42 -3.48 -6.13
C MET A 50 -4.88 -2.03 -6.05
N MET A 51 -5.60 -1.71 -4.97
CA MET A 51 -5.92 -0.32 -4.62
C MET A 51 -4.70 0.35 -4.00
N GLY A 52 -4.43 1.61 -4.34
CA GLY A 52 -3.35 2.35 -3.70
C GLY A 52 -3.43 3.86 -3.90
N ASN A 53 -3.00 4.59 -2.88
CA ASN A 53 -2.72 6.03 -2.91
C ASN A 53 -1.21 6.27 -3.02
N PHE A 54 -0.81 7.28 -3.79
CA PHE A 54 0.57 7.59 -4.12
C PHE A 54 0.86 9.06 -3.87
N SER A 55 2.00 9.33 -3.22
CA SER A 55 2.56 10.66 -3.00
C SER A 55 3.82 10.83 -3.85
N PHE A 56 3.90 11.90 -4.62
CA PHE A 56 5.09 12.27 -5.37
C PHE A 56 5.71 13.53 -4.76
N GLY A 57 6.36 13.36 -3.60
CA GLY A 57 6.98 14.46 -2.86
C GLY A 57 5.95 15.40 -2.22
N ASP A 58 4.77 14.90 -1.87
CA ASP A 58 3.70 15.66 -1.25
C ASP A 58 3.58 15.34 0.24
N TYR A 59 2.95 14.20 0.55
CA TYR A 59 2.81 13.67 1.90
C TYR A 59 3.77 12.51 2.18
N PHE A 60 4.03 12.22 3.46
CA PHE A 60 4.88 11.12 3.92
C PHE A 60 4.18 10.30 5.02
N LYS A 61 4.93 9.66 5.93
CA LYS A 61 4.39 8.74 6.95
C LYS A 61 3.28 9.37 7.80
N GLU A 62 3.49 10.61 8.24
CA GLU A 62 2.59 11.38 9.11
C GLU A 62 1.16 11.56 8.56
N GLU A 63 0.99 11.52 7.25
CA GLU A 63 -0.33 11.56 6.59
C GLU A 63 -0.70 10.19 6.02
N ALA A 64 0.27 9.40 5.53
CA ALA A 64 0.00 8.12 4.89
C ALA A 64 -0.65 7.11 5.85
N ILE A 65 -0.18 7.06 7.11
CA ILE A 65 -0.71 6.16 8.13
C ILE A 65 -2.15 6.57 8.52
N PRO A 66 -2.44 7.83 8.91
CA PRO A 66 -3.80 8.25 9.23
C PRO A 66 -4.79 8.06 8.07
N LEU A 67 -4.39 8.33 6.82
CA LEU A 67 -5.25 8.12 5.66
C LEU A 67 -5.66 6.65 5.50
N ALA A 68 -4.73 5.72 5.75
CA ALA A 68 -5.04 4.29 5.70
C ALA A 68 -5.95 3.89 6.87
N TRP A 69 -5.65 4.37 8.08
CA TRP A 69 -6.44 4.07 9.28
C TRP A 69 -7.89 4.55 9.15
N GLU A 70 -8.10 5.82 8.81
CA GLU A 70 -9.43 6.41 8.55
C GLU A 70 -10.20 5.61 7.49
N PHE A 71 -9.54 5.19 6.42
CA PHE A 71 -10.20 4.39 5.39
C PHE A 71 -10.67 3.03 5.94
N PHE A 72 -9.86 2.34 6.75
CA PHE A 72 -10.24 1.04 7.30
C PHE A 72 -11.29 1.13 8.42
N THR A 73 -11.15 2.08 9.35
CA THR A 73 -12.03 2.17 10.53
C THR A 73 -13.28 3.00 10.25
N ASP A 74 -13.17 4.09 9.51
CA ASP A 74 -14.26 5.06 9.38
C ASP A 74 -15.02 4.89 8.07
N VAL A 75 -14.33 4.54 6.97
CA VAL A 75 -15.01 4.31 5.68
C VAL A 75 -15.47 2.86 5.55
N LEU A 76 -14.59 1.90 5.79
CA LEU A 76 -14.91 0.47 5.70
C LEU A 76 -15.54 -0.09 6.98
N GLN A 77 -15.55 0.68 8.07
CA GLN A 77 -16.20 0.30 9.33
C GLN A 77 -15.68 -1.04 9.88
N LEU A 78 -14.38 -1.30 9.71
CA LEU A 78 -13.73 -2.45 10.32
C LEU A 78 -13.47 -2.18 11.80
N ASP A 79 -13.70 -3.21 12.61
CA ASP A 79 -13.43 -3.18 14.05
C ASP A 79 -11.92 -2.97 14.31
N PRO A 80 -11.53 -1.83 14.92
CA PRO A 80 -10.13 -1.51 15.20
C PRO A 80 -9.43 -2.56 16.06
N GLU A 81 -10.15 -3.23 16.97
CA GLU A 81 -9.57 -4.24 17.88
C GLU A 81 -9.10 -5.49 17.13
N ARG A 82 -9.53 -5.68 15.87
CA ARG A 82 -9.16 -6.80 15.02
C ARG A 82 -8.05 -6.45 14.02
N LEU A 83 -7.62 -5.20 13.98
CA LEU A 83 -6.56 -4.74 13.10
C LEU A 83 -5.21 -4.87 13.79
N TRP A 84 -4.23 -5.36 13.05
CA TRP A 84 -2.85 -5.50 13.51
C TRP A 84 -1.95 -4.73 12.57
N VAL A 85 -1.01 -3.97 13.13
CA VAL A 85 -0.02 -3.21 12.37
C VAL A 85 1.36 -3.81 12.58
N THR A 86 2.21 -3.72 11.56
CA THR A 86 3.63 -4.08 11.66
C THR A 86 4.47 -2.95 11.10
N VAL A 87 5.60 -2.68 11.75
CA VAL A 87 6.58 -1.67 11.33
C VAL A 87 7.94 -2.34 11.14
N HIS A 88 8.78 -1.76 10.29
CA HIS A 88 10.15 -2.24 10.17
C HIS A 88 10.90 -2.01 11.49
N HIS A 89 11.72 -2.97 11.93
CA HIS A 89 12.37 -2.94 13.24
C HIS A 89 13.28 -1.74 13.52
N THR A 90 13.69 -0.99 12.48
CA THR A 90 14.48 0.23 12.60
C THR A 90 13.68 1.51 12.31
N ASP A 91 12.37 1.40 12.06
CA ASP A 91 11.52 2.53 11.71
C ASP A 91 10.75 3.02 12.94
N GLU A 92 11.48 3.71 13.82
CA GLU A 92 10.93 4.29 15.05
C GLU A 92 9.87 5.36 14.77
N GLU A 93 10.01 6.11 13.68
CA GLU A 93 9.04 7.14 13.26
C GLU A 93 7.67 6.51 12.97
N ALA A 94 7.62 5.42 12.19
CA ALA A 94 6.36 4.73 11.92
C ALA A 94 5.75 4.11 13.19
N ALA A 95 6.58 3.55 14.08
CA ALA A 95 6.12 3.01 15.36
C ALA A 95 5.43 4.09 16.20
N GLN A 96 6.07 5.24 16.35
CA GLN A 96 5.54 6.38 17.11
C GLN A 96 4.23 6.91 16.52
N ILE A 97 4.12 7.01 15.19
CA ILE A 97 2.89 7.46 14.54
C ILE A 97 1.71 6.53 14.90
N TRP A 98 1.91 5.20 14.82
CA TRP A 98 0.86 4.24 15.16
C TRP A 98 0.52 4.19 16.65
N GLU A 99 1.47 4.47 17.53
CA GLU A 99 1.22 4.50 18.98
C GLU A 99 0.46 5.76 19.41
N GLN A 100 0.62 6.86 18.68
CA GLN A 100 0.12 8.19 19.08
C GLN A 100 -1.13 8.65 18.32
N LYS A 101 -1.45 8.04 17.18
CA LYS A 101 -2.56 8.43 16.29
C LYS A 101 -3.44 7.25 15.96
#